data_AF-A0A8B6HUV6-F1
#
_entry.id   AF-A0A8B6HUV6-F1
#
_cell.length_a   1.000
_cell.length_b   1.000
_cell.length_c   1.000
_cell.angle_alpha   90.00
_cell.angle_beta   90.00
_cell.angle_gamma   90.00
#
_symmetry.space_group_name_H-M   'P 1'
#
loop_
_entity.id
_entity.type
_entity.pdbx_description
1 polymer ?
#
loop_
_entity_poly.entity_id
_entity_poly.type
_entity_poly.pdbx_seq_one_letter_code
_entity_poly.pdbx_strand_id
1 'polypeptide(L)'
;MATCSNESSPKENRNYLTLDKLLKEVAEPVVRKKFDIEFHPAVLQKTLTKESVKIKKFTNGKQRNILFPQRVQVPVCSSDFDLTLMILLIKKLTSIEISEHLPVPIITSPGADLSRIKYYRNKLAHSNGRLPNIEFEQQWVEVCEMYERGKVVQF
;
A
#
# COMPACT_ATOMS: atom_id res chain seq x y z
N MET A 1 10.45 34.10 29.00
CA MET A 1 10.53 32.80 28.30
C MET A 1 9.35 32.72 27.36
N ALA A 2 9.56 32.94 26.07
CA ALA A 2 8.50 32.80 25.07
C ALA A 2 8.35 31.32 24.72
N THR A 3 7.15 30.78 24.87
CA THR A 3 6.78 29.46 24.36
C THR A 3 6.72 29.53 22.84
N CYS A 4 7.63 28.85 22.15
CA CYS A 4 7.57 28.69 20.70
C CYS A 4 6.32 27.88 20.35
N SER A 5 5.31 28.58 19.84
CA SER A 5 4.10 27.98 19.27
C SER A 5 4.51 27.09 18.11
N ASN A 6 4.28 25.79 18.23
CA ASN A 6 4.56 24.79 17.20
C ASN A 6 3.46 24.83 16.11
N GLU A 7 3.10 26.03 15.63
CA GLU A 7 2.03 26.20 14.65
C GLU A 7 2.39 25.52 13.33
N SER A 8 1.40 24.83 12.78
CA SER A 8 1.54 24.15 11.49
C SER A 8 1.51 25.13 10.36
N SER A 9 2.48 25.05 9.44
CA SER A 9 2.34 25.79 8.19
C SER A 9 1.17 25.18 7.40
N PRO A 10 0.21 25.97 6.91
CA PRO A 10 -0.89 25.47 6.09
C PRO A 10 -0.40 24.64 4.88
N LYS A 11 0.83 24.90 4.43
CA LYS A 11 1.50 24.18 3.34
C LYS A 11 1.82 22.73 3.74
N GLU A 12 2.38 22.49 4.91
CA GLU A 12 2.73 21.13 5.37
C GLU A 12 1.50 20.22 5.52
N ASN A 13 0.38 20.76 5.99
CA ASN A 13 -0.89 20.03 6.07
C ASN A 13 -1.42 19.68 4.66
N ARG A 14 -1.33 20.62 3.71
CA ARG A 14 -1.75 20.37 2.32
C ARG A 14 -0.87 19.31 1.65
N ASN A 15 0.44 19.35 1.88
CA ASN A 15 1.38 18.35 1.39
C ASN A 15 1.03 16.95 1.91
N TYR A 16 0.73 16.85 3.22
CA TYR A 16 0.28 15.62 3.85
C TYR A 16 -0.97 15.06 3.16
N LEU A 17 -2.03 15.87 3.07
CA LEU A 17 -3.31 15.44 2.47
C LEU A 17 -3.15 15.06 1.00
N THR A 18 -2.32 15.80 0.28
CA THR A 18 -2.01 15.52 -1.13
C THR A 18 -1.33 14.18 -1.30
N LEU A 19 -0.33 13.87 -0.47
CA LEU A 19 0.37 12.58 -0.54
C LEU A 19 -0.52 11.42 -0.07
N ASP A 20 -1.33 11.62 0.98
CA ASP A 20 -2.29 10.61 1.45
C ASP A 20 -3.27 10.23 0.34
N LYS A 21 -3.78 11.24 -0.36
CA LYS A 21 -4.64 11.06 -1.53
C LYS A 21 -3.92 10.35 -2.67
N LEU A 22 -2.68 10.72 -2.99
CA LEU A 22 -1.87 10.07 -4.02
C LEU A 22 -1.71 8.56 -3.74
N LEU A 23 -1.38 8.20 -2.49
CA LEU A 23 -1.20 6.80 -2.10
C LEU A 23 -2.51 6.01 -2.16
N LYS A 24 -3.63 6.60 -1.73
CA LYS A 24 -4.94 5.92 -1.69
C LYS A 24 -5.61 5.83 -3.05
N GLU A 25 -5.57 6.89 -3.86
CA GLU A 25 -6.35 6.94 -5.09
C GLU A 25 -5.53 6.60 -6.33
N VAL A 26 -4.22 6.89 -6.33
CA VAL A 26 -3.37 6.74 -7.52
C VAL A 26 -2.51 5.47 -7.44
N ALA A 27 -1.92 5.18 -6.28
CA ALA A 27 -1.11 3.98 -6.12
C ALA A 27 -1.96 2.70 -5.97
N GLU A 28 -3.14 2.78 -5.34
CA GLU A 28 -3.99 1.62 -5.10
C GLU A 28 -4.39 0.85 -6.37
N PRO A 29 -4.84 1.49 -7.47
CA PRO A 29 -5.14 0.77 -8.70
C PRO A 29 -3.94 0.01 -9.29
N VAL A 30 -2.72 0.56 -9.16
CA VAL A 30 -1.49 -0.10 -9.62
C VAL A 30 -1.15 -1.31 -8.75
N VAL A 31 -1.26 -1.17 -7.44
CA VAL A 31 -1.09 -2.28 -6.49
C VAL A 31 -2.13 -3.37 -6.75
N ARG A 32 -3.39 -2.99 -6.99
CA ARG A 32 -4.49 -3.91 -7.30
C ARG A 32 -4.24 -4.67 -8.59
N LYS A 33 -3.83 -3.99 -9.66
CA LYS A 33 -3.42 -4.64 -10.92
C LYS A 33 -2.32 -5.66 -10.68
N LYS A 34 -1.28 -5.32 -9.89
CA LYS A 34 -0.22 -6.28 -9.55
C LYS A 34 -0.73 -7.44 -8.69
N PHE A 35 -1.59 -7.15 -7.72
CA PHE A 35 -2.24 -8.16 -6.90
C PHE A 35 -3.04 -9.15 -7.75
N ASP A 36 -3.83 -8.67 -8.70
CA ASP A 36 -4.67 -9.50 -9.57
C ASP A 36 -3.82 -10.36 -10.54
N ILE A 37 -2.61 -9.93 -10.89
CA ILE A 37 -1.64 -10.76 -11.64
C ILE A 37 -1.15 -11.92 -10.77
N GLU A 38 -0.80 -11.68 -9.50
CA GLU A 38 -0.34 -12.72 -8.57
C GLU A 38 -1.48 -13.63 -8.07
N PHE A 39 -2.69 -13.08 -7.95
CA PHE A 39 -3.88 -13.73 -7.42
C PHE A 39 -5.07 -13.47 -8.33
N HIS A 40 -5.12 -14.19 -9.46
CA HIS A 40 -6.14 -14.00 -10.48
C HIS A 40 -7.58 -13.94 -9.89
N PRO A 41 -8.37 -12.88 -10.15
CA PRO A 41 -9.67 -12.65 -9.50
C PRO A 41 -10.63 -13.84 -9.56
N ALA A 42 -10.69 -14.52 -10.72
CA ALA A 42 -11.56 -15.68 -10.93
C ALA A 42 -11.28 -16.87 -9.99
N VAL A 43 -10.08 -16.96 -9.39
CA VAL A 43 -9.70 -18.04 -8.47
C VAL A 43 -9.30 -17.51 -7.09
N LEU A 44 -9.47 -16.21 -6.84
CA LEU A 44 -9.01 -15.55 -5.62
C LEU A 44 -9.56 -16.23 -4.37
N GLN A 45 -10.87 -16.46 -4.30
CA GLN A 45 -11.51 -17.12 -3.16
C GLN A 45 -10.93 -18.53 -2.89
N LYS A 46 -10.65 -19.29 -3.95
CA LYS A 46 -10.05 -20.63 -3.86
C LYS A 46 -8.62 -20.53 -3.32
N THR A 47 -7.82 -19.59 -3.81
CA THR A 47 -6.45 -19.34 -3.35
C THR A 47 -6.43 -18.93 -1.88
N LEU A 48 -7.29 -17.99 -1.47
CA LEU A 48 -7.42 -17.56 -0.07
C LEU A 48 -7.82 -18.73 0.85
N THR A 49 -8.74 -19.58 0.41
CA THR A 49 -9.19 -20.75 1.17
C THR A 49 -8.05 -21.76 1.34
N LYS A 50 -7.30 -22.04 0.28
CA LYS A 50 -6.13 -22.94 0.29
C LYS A 50 -5.05 -22.43 1.25
N GLU A 51 -4.78 -21.13 1.25
CA GLU A 51 -3.75 -20.50 2.08
C GLU A 51 -4.27 -20.05 3.45
N SER A 52 -5.50 -20.39 3.83
CA SER A 52 -6.19 -19.83 5.01
C SER A 52 -5.44 -20.01 6.32
N VAL A 53 -4.81 -21.17 6.52
CA VAL A 53 -3.98 -21.45 7.72
C VAL A 53 -2.79 -20.50 7.80
N LYS A 54 -2.12 -20.23 6.66
CA LYS A 54 -0.99 -19.33 6.58
C LYS A 54 -1.44 -17.87 6.77
N ILE A 55 -2.52 -17.47 6.10
CA ILE A 55 -3.12 -16.13 6.18
C ILE A 55 -3.52 -15.77 7.61
N LYS A 56 -4.14 -16.70 8.34
CA LYS A 56 -4.58 -16.46 9.73
C LYS A 56 -3.41 -16.14 10.68
N LYS A 57 -2.18 -16.57 10.39
CA LYS A 57 -1.00 -16.30 11.22
C LYS A 57 -0.55 -14.84 11.22
N PHE A 58 -0.87 -14.06 10.18
CA PHE A 58 -0.38 -12.68 10.03
C PHE A 58 -1.50 -11.63 9.86
N THR A 59 -2.76 -12.04 9.88
CA THR A 59 -3.92 -11.15 9.74
C THR A 59 -4.62 -10.93 11.07
N ASN A 60 -5.12 -9.71 11.29
CA ASN A 60 -5.97 -9.38 12.44
C ASN A 60 -7.45 -9.73 12.18
N GLY A 61 -8.30 -9.63 13.20
CA GLY A 61 -9.73 -9.98 13.10
C GLY A 61 -10.48 -9.23 12.00
N LYS A 62 -10.22 -7.93 11.81
CA LYS A 62 -10.86 -7.12 10.76
C LYS A 62 -10.47 -7.62 9.36
N GLN A 63 -9.18 -7.87 9.14
CA GLN A 63 -8.69 -8.42 7.88
C GLN A 63 -9.25 -9.82 7.60
N ARG A 64 -9.36 -10.67 8.63
CA ARG A 64 -9.96 -12.01 8.47
C ARG A 64 -11.43 -11.94 8.07
N ASN A 65 -12.19 -10.99 8.59
CA ASN A 65 -13.60 -10.82 8.22
C ASN A 65 -13.77 -10.38 6.75
N ILE A 66 -12.81 -9.62 6.23
CA ILE A 66 -12.76 -9.24 4.80
C ILE A 66 -12.38 -10.46 3.93
N LEU A 67 -11.36 -11.22 4.34
CA LEU A 67 -10.84 -12.35 3.54
C LEU A 67 -11.71 -13.62 3.61
N PHE A 68 -12.44 -13.80 4.72
CA PHE A 68 -13.24 -14.99 5.01
C PHE A 68 -14.61 -14.57 5.56
N PRO A 69 -15.46 -13.92 4.75
CA PRO A 69 -16.77 -13.47 5.20
C PRO A 69 -17.66 -14.66 5.59
N GLN A 70 -18.39 -14.53 6.69
CA GLN A 70 -19.29 -15.58 7.18
C GLN A 70 -20.49 -15.84 6.25
N ARG A 71 -20.88 -14.84 5.44
CA ARG A 71 -21.93 -14.98 4.43
C ARG A 71 -21.28 -15.39 3.10
N VAL A 72 -21.27 -16.69 2.85
CA VAL A 72 -20.63 -17.36 1.70
C VAL A 72 -21.21 -16.95 0.33
N GLN A 73 -22.30 -16.19 0.29
CA GLN A 73 -23.03 -15.88 -0.94
C GLN A 73 -22.35 -14.84 -1.84
N VAL A 74 -21.39 -14.06 -1.34
CA VAL A 74 -20.64 -13.08 -2.16
C VAL A 74 -19.19 -13.53 -2.25
N PRO A 75 -18.69 -13.86 -3.46
CA PRO A 75 -17.28 -14.13 -3.67
C PRO A 75 -16.45 -12.91 -3.27
N VAL A 76 -15.32 -13.16 -2.60
CA VAL A 76 -14.40 -12.09 -2.22
C VAL A 76 -13.79 -11.48 -3.47
N CYS A 77 -13.86 -10.16 -3.60
CA CYS A 77 -13.24 -9.43 -4.70
C CYS A 77 -11.98 -8.71 -4.20
N SER A 78 -10.95 -8.61 -5.05
CA SER A 78 -9.77 -7.82 -4.68
C SER A 78 -10.16 -6.37 -4.40
N SER A 79 -11.20 -5.82 -5.06
CA SER A 79 -11.74 -4.46 -4.83
C SER A 79 -12.09 -4.14 -3.38
N ASP A 80 -12.39 -5.16 -2.57
CA ASP A 80 -12.74 -5.01 -1.16
C ASP A 80 -11.50 -4.88 -0.26
N PHE A 81 -10.30 -5.05 -0.83
CA PHE A 81 -9.04 -4.98 -0.12
C PHE A 81 -8.44 -3.58 -0.22
N ASP A 82 -8.04 -3.05 0.94
CA ASP A 82 -7.19 -1.89 0.99
C ASP A 82 -5.77 -2.21 0.51
N LEU A 83 -5.03 -1.16 0.15
CA LEU A 83 -3.64 -1.23 -0.28
C LEU A 83 -2.74 -2.00 0.69
N THR A 84 -2.96 -1.86 1.99
CA THR A 84 -2.11 -2.50 3.02
C THR A 84 -2.32 -4.01 3.03
N LEU A 85 -3.56 -4.46 2.91
CA LEU A 85 -3.92 -5.86 2.84
C LEU A 85 -3.39 -6.51 1.56
N MET A 86 -3.51 -5.85 0.41
CA MET A 86 -2.95 -6.36 -0.85
C MET A 86 -1.43 -6.55 -0.76
N ILE A 87 -0.69 -5.55 -0.28
CA ILE A 87 0.78 -5.64 -0.11
C ILE A 87 1.15 -6.74 0.87
N LEU A 88 0.42 -6.87 1.99
CA LEU A 88 0.68 -7.89 3.00
C LEU A 88 0.50 -9.31 2.44
N LEU A 89 -0.54 -9.54 1.65
CA LEU A 89 -0.80 -10.84 1.01
C LEU A 89 0.28 -11.17 -0.02
N ILE A 90 0.66 -10.22 -0.89
CA ILE A 90 1.76 -10.40 -1.85
C ILE A 90 3.04 -10.80 -1.10
N LYS A 91 3.44 -10.01 -0.10
CA LYS A 91 4.65 -10.25 0.70
C LYS A 91 4.68 -11.65 1.32
N LYS A 92 3.53 -12.18 1.74
CA LYS A 92 3.47 -13.42 2.53
C LYS A 92 3.22 -14.66 1.69
N LEU A 93 2.57 -14.52 0.54
CA LEU A 93 2.11 -15.66 -0.27
C LEU A 93 2.87 -15.82 -1.60
N THR A 94 3.62 -14.81 -2.04
CA THR A 94 4.45 -14.87 -3.26
C THR A 94 5.94 -14.89 -2.92
N SER A 95 6.79 -15.00 -3.94
CA SER A 95 8.25 -14.82 -3.84
C SER A 95 8.69 -13.35 -3.96
N ILE A 96 7.76 -12.41 -4.12
CA ILE A 96 8.10 -10.99 -4.24
C ILE A 96 8.60 -10.47 -2.89
N GLU A 97 9.86 -10.07 -2.86
CA GLU A 97 10.47 -9.50 -1.67
C GLU A 97 10.00 -8.07 -1.44
N ILE A 98 9.28 -7.86 -0.33
CA ILE A 98 8.81 -6.54 0.11
C ILE A 98 9.47 -6.21 1.44
N SER A 99 10.34 -5.20 1.42
CA SER A 99 11.11 -4.73 2.56
C SER A 99 10.24 -3.96 3.58
N GLU A 100 10.72 -3.88 4.81
CA GLU A 100 10.22 -2.91 5.82
C GLU A 100 10.90 -1.55 5.67
N HIS A 101 12.05 -1.51 5.00
CA HIS A 101 12.87 -0.31 4.81
C HIS A 101 12.66 0.27 3.42
N LEU A 102 12.90 1.59 3.31
CA LEU A 102 12.89 2.28 2.02
C LEU A 102 14.02 1.72 1.14
N PRO A 103 13.71 1.17 -0.05
CA PRO A 103 14.72 0.71 -0.98
C PRO A 103 15.60 1.85 -1.51
N VAL A 104 16.78 1.51 -2.03
CA VAL A 104 17.62 2.49 -2.74
C VAL A 104 16.86 3.01 -3.97
N PRO A 105 16.80 4.33 -4.23
CA PRO A 105 15.99 4.92 -5.30
C PRO A 105 16.19 4.29 -6.68
N ILE A 106 17.41 3.87 -7.02
CA ILE A 106 17.75 3.26 -8.31
C ILE A 106 17.14 1.86 -8.54
N ILE A 107 16.69 1.18 -7.49
CA ILE A 107 16.14 -0.18 -7.60
C ILE A 107 14.66 -0.10 -7.96
N THR A 108 14.29 -0.46 -9.19
CA THR A 108 12.93 -0.30 -9.73
C THR A 108 12.17 -1.62 -9.94
N SER A 109 12.48 -2.66 -9.13
CA SER A 109 11.74 -3.93 -9.19
C SER A 109 10.33 -3.81 -8.60
N PRO A 110 9.40 -4.74 -8.93
CA PRO A 110 8.05 -4.73 -8.32
C PRO A 110 8.09 -4.77 -6.79
N GLY A 111 9.00 -5.56 -6.22
CA GLY A 111 9.20 -5.63 -4.77
C GLY A 111 9.68 -4.31 -4.18
N ALA A 112 10.60 -3.61 -4.86
CA ALA A 112 11.07 -2.29 -4.44
C ALA A 112 9.96 -1.23 -4.51
N ASP A 113 9.18 -1.23 -5.60
CA ASP A 113 8.06 -0.30 -5.78
C ASP A 113 6.98 -0.52 -4.70
N LEU A 114 6.57 -1.77 -4.43
CA LEU A 114 5.64 -2.08 -3.32
C LEU A 114 6.22 -1.71 -1.95
N SER A 115 7.54 -1.85 -1.77
CA SER A 115 8.22 -1.46 -0.53
C SER A 115 8.18 0.06 -0.31
N ARG A 116 8.36 0.87 -1.36
CA ARG A 116 8.24 2.34 -1.29
C ARG A 116 6.85 2.78 -0.88
N ILE A 117 5.81 2.29 -1.55
CA ILE A 117 4.42 2.62 -1.22
C ILE A 117 4.14 2.31 0.25
N LYS A 118 4.49 1.10 0.67
CA LYS A 118 4.27 0.64 2.04
C LYS A 118 5.03 1.51 3.05
N TYR A 119 6.29 1.82 2.77
CA TYR A 119 7.11 2.68 3.62
C TYR A 119 6.50 4.07 3.76
N TYR A 120 6.12 4.73 2.66
CA TYR A 120 5.52 6.07 2.70
C TYR A 120 4.16 6.08 3.36
N ARG A 121 3.30 5.09 3.07
CA ARG A 121 2.02 4.94 3.77
C ARG A 121 2.22 4.82 5.28
N ASN A 122 3.17 3.99 5.72
CA ASN A 122 3.44 3.82 7.15
C ASN A 122 4.02 5.10 7.77
N LYS A 123 4.97 5.74 7.11
CA LYS A 123 5.55 7.02 7.54
C LYS A 123 4.47 8.08 7.69
N LEU A 124 3.55 8.17 6.73
CA LEU A 124 2.43 9.11 6.74
C LEU A 124 1.39 8.80 7.82
N ALA A 125 1.09 7.51 8.04
CA ALA A 125 0.17 7.07 9.10
C ALA A 125 0.70 7.34 10.51
N HIS A 126 2.02 7.41 10.67
CA HIS A 126 2.68 7.71 11.94
C HIS A 126 3.14 9.17 12.06
N SER A 127 2.88 10.02 11.06
CA SER A 127 3.18 11.44 11.15
C SER A 127 2.04 12.19 11.86
N ASN A 128 2.32 13.41 12.29
CA ASN A 128 1.37 14.30 12.97
C ASN A 128 0.44 15.05 11.98
N GLY A 129 0.20 14.51 10.78
CA GLY A 129 -0.59 15.17 9.75
C GLY A 129 0.14 16.30 9.01
N ARG A 130 1.47 16.41 9.20
CA ARG A 130 2.33 17.43 8.57
C ARG A 130 3.40 16.75 7.73
N LEU A 131 3.72 17.34 6.60
CA LEU A 131 4.77 16.85 5.70
C LEU A 131 5.62 18.02 5.15
N PRO A 132 6.89 18.14 5.57
CA PRO A 132 7.82 19.15 5.06
C PRO A 132 7.94 19.10 3.55
N ASN A 133 8.17 20.26 2.92
CA ASN A 133 8.19 20.38 1.46
C ASN A 133 9.22 19.46 0.79
N ILE A 134 10.43 19.40 1.33
CA ILE A 134 11.49 18.55 0.79
C ILE A 134 11.12 17.05 0.83
N GLU A 135 10.45 16.62 1.90
CA GLU A 135 9.98 15.24 2.02
C GLU A 135 8.80 14.96 1.09
N PHE A 136 7.90 15.93 0.93
CA PHE A 136 6.79 15.83 -0.01
C PHE A 136 7.29 15.69 -1.44
N GLU A 137 8.19 16.56 -1.89
CA GLU A 137 8.71 16.55 -3.26
C GLU A 137 9.40 15.21 -3.58
N GLN A 138 10.24 14.71 -2.68
CA GLN A 138 10.90 13.43 -2.86
C GLN A 138 9.88 12.28 -2.96
N GLN A 139 8.94 12.20 -2.01
CA GLN A 139 7.95 11.11 -1.96
C GLN A 139 6.98 11.18 -3.14
N TRP A 140 6.60 12.39 -3.56
CA TRP A 140 5.75 12.61 -4.71
C TRP A 140 6.39 12.07 -5.99
N VAL A 141 7.66 12.43 -6.26
CA VAL A 141 8.39 11.97 -7.45
C VAL A 141 8.48 10.44 -7.45
N GLU A 142 8.91 9.83 -6.34
CA GLU A 142 9.07 8.37 -6.28
C GLU A 142 7.74 7.62 -6.50
N VAL A 143 6.62 8.12 -5.95
CA VAL A 143 5.29 7.51 -6.15
C VAL A 143 4.77 7.74 -7.57
N CYS A 144 4.98 8.92 -8.15
CA CYS A 144 4.59 9.22 -9.53
C CYS A 144 5.36 8.38 -10.54
N GLU A 145 6.68 8.25 -10.41
CA GLU A 145 7.48 7.41 -11.31
C GLU A 145 7.06 5.95 -11.24
N MET A 146 6.79 5.45 -10.03
CA MET A 146 6.27 4.11 -9.83
C MET A 146 4.91 3.91 -10.50
N TYR A 147 4.02 4.90 -10.36
CA TYR A 147 2.72 4.88 -11.03
C TYR A 147 2.87 4.80 -12.55
N GLU A 148 3.77 5.60 -13.15
CA GLU A 148 4.05 5.52 -14.59
C GLU A 148 4.63 4.15 -15.00
N ARG A 149 5.56 3.59 -14.23
CA ARG A 149 6.06 2.22 -14.47
C ARG A 149 4.93 1.18 -14.43
N GLY A 150 4.04 1.28 -13.45
CA GLY A 150 2.91 0.37 -13.28
C GLY A 150 1.84 0.45 -14.39
N LYS A 151 1.72 1.61 -15.06
CA LYS A 151 0.88 1.76 -16.25
C LYS A 151 1.51 1.08 -17.47
N VAL A 152 2.78 1.36 -17.72
CA VAL A 152 3.48 1.02 -18.98
C VAL A 152 3.82 -0.47 -19.03
N VAL A 153 4.01 -1.12 -17.89
CA VAL A 153 4.41 -2.53 -17.84
C VAL A 153 3.17 -3.41 -17.64
N GLN A 154 2.84 -4.22 -18.66
CA GLN A 154 2.25 -5.54 -18.40
C GLN A 154 3.41 -6.39 -17.90
N PHE A 155 3.41 -6.73 -16.60
CA PHE A 155 4.41 -7.62 -16.01
C PHE A 155 4.18 -9.04 -16.50
#